data_AF-A0A3S5CXT7-F1
#
_entry.id   AF-A0A3S5CXT7-F1
#
_cell.length_a   1.000
_cell.length_b   1.000
_cell.length_c   1.000
_cell.angle_alpha   90.00
_cell.angle_beta   90.00
_cell.angle_gamma   90.00
#
_symmetry.space_group_name_H-M   'P 1'
#
loop_
_entity.id
_entity.type
_entity.pdbx_description
1 polymer ?
#
loop_
_entity_poly.entity_id
_entity_poly.type
_entity_poly.pdbx_seq_one_letter_code
_entity_poly.pdbx_strand_id
1 'polypeptide(L)'
;METQRGDSGTDNAGRPAITLPTSVAPETLSSSQLHALFDILTHHETYAEVESFKDPRTISEYGYPFAKHEPQSDGVPSFASDSAAPLLAGVLRSIVLPCPGVRDLPAEFWHVRFQGILEKLAEAELSESYDKAVLGIRKTLATAASAIHEAVSRGLLGGAERRRGGNLHREYDRSNAQDLVQAWEDALEELVFGDLVGELFSCAAEKPSLEEHSPGVKAAADYVIIQ
;
A
#
# COMPACT_ATOMS: atom_id res chain seq x y z
N MET A 1 70.81 52.60 -4.02
CA MET A 1 70.34 51.47 -4.83
C MET A 1 70.56 50.23 -3.98
N GLU A 2 69.59 49.45 -3.55
CA GLU A 2 68.14 49.44 -3.66
C GLU A 2 67.66 48.48 -2.57
N THR A 3 66.51 48.78 -1.99
CA THR A 3 65.91 48.14 -0.81
C THR A 3 65.55 46.66 -1.04
N GLN A 4 65.92 45.83 -0.08
CA GLN A 4 65.53 44.42 0.06
C GLN A 4 64.11 44.31 0.63
N ARG A 5 63.21 43.56 -0.03
CA ARG A 5 61.95 43.08 0.56
C ARG A 5 61.35 41.88 -0.19
N GLY A 6 60.96 40.85 0.57
CA GLY A 6 59.96 39.82 0.22
C GLY A 6 60.55 38.55 -0.41
N ASP A 7 60.84 37.45 0.30
CA ASP A 7 60.05 36.59 1.21
C ASP A 7 59.26 35.47 0.50
N SER A 8 59.44 34.26 1.03
CA SER A 8 58.62 33.02 0.95
C SER A 8 58.33 32.43 -0.44
N GLY A 9 58.75 31.19 -0.76
CA GLY A 9 58.21 29.93 -0.22
C GLY A 9 56.94 29.58 -1.04
N THR A 10 56.76 28.44 -1.69
CA THR A 10 56.97 27.05 -1.26
C THR A 10 56.71 26.08 -2.43
N ASP A 11 57.34 24.91 -2.33
CA ASP A 11 56.93 23.57 -2.78
C ASP A 11 56.24 23.34 -4.13
N ASN A 12 57.05 22.74 -5.00
CA ASN A 12 56.70 21.89 -6.12
C ASN A 12 56.10 20.56 -5.61
N ALA A 13 54.77 20.41 -5.64
CA ALA A 13 54.08 19.15 -5.42
C ALA A 13 53.07 18.89 -6.55
N GLY A 14 53.23 17.74 -7.23
CA GLY A 14 52.45 17.35 -8.39
C GLY A 14 50.95 17.31 -8.12
N ARG A 15 50.17 17.92 -9.03
CA ARG A 15 48.71 17.76 -9.07
C ARG A 15 48.37 16.35 -9.56
N PRO A 16 47.64 15.53 -8.80
CA PRO A 16 47.00 14.35 -9.37
C PRO A 16 45.89 14.79 -10.31
N ALA A 17 45.89 14.25 -11.52
CA ALA A 17 44.77 14.38 -12.45
C ALA A 17 43.53 13.77 -11.81
N ILE A 18 42.48 14.58 -11.61
CA ILE A 18 41.17 14.10 -11.19
C ILE A 18 40.57 13.39 -12.41
N THR A 19 40.73 12.08 -12.47
CA THR A 19 39.98 11.23 -13.39
C THR A 19 38.53 11.24 -12.90
N LEU A 20 37.68 12.02 -13.57
CA LEU A 20 36.23 11.92 -13.39
C LEU A 20 35.82 10.46 -13.68
N PRO A 21 35.04 9.80 -12.80
CA PRO A 21 34.55 8.47 -13.10
C PRO A 21 33.74 8.53 -14.40
N THR A 22 34.18 7.72 -15.36
CA THR A 22 33.49 7.48 -16.62
C THR A 22 32.04 7.10 -16.30
N SER A 23 31.11 7.87 -16.86
CA SER A 23 29.67 7.64 -16.81
C SER A 23 29.35 6.16 -17.02
N VAL A 24 29.00 5.46 -15.95
CA VAL A 24 28.54 4.08 -16.01
C VAL A 24 27.18 4.11 -16.72
N ALA A 25 27.01 3.28 -17.75
CA ALA A 25 25.72 3.05 -18.39
C ALA A 25 24.67 2.70 -17.31
N PRO A 26 23.36 3.00 -17.49
CA PRO A 26 22.36 2.68 -16.48
C PRO A 26 22.43 1.18 -16.18
N GLU A 27 22.81 0.83 -14.95
CA GLU A 27 22.72 -0.53 -14.44
C GLU A 27 21.25 -0.93 -14.49
N THR A 28 20.88 -1.66 -15.54
CA THR A 28 19.53 -2.21 -15.66
C THR A 28 19.36 -3.22 -14.55
N LEU A 29 18.45 -2.95 -13.61
CA LEU A 29 18.14 -3.84 -12.50
C LEU A 29 17.80 -5.24 -13.03
N SER A 30 18.27 -6.28 -12.32
CA SER A 30 17.83 -7.64 -12.61
C SER A 30 16.32 -7.79 -12.35
N SER A 31 15.69 -8.82 -12.91
CA SER A 31 14.26 -9.08 -12.69
C SER A 31 13.91 -9.25 -11.21
N SER A 32 14.78 -9.89 -10.42
CA SER A 32 14.55 -10.06 -8.99
C SER A 32 14.70 -8.74 -8.22
N GLN A 33 15.65 -7.88 -8.62
CA GLN A 33 15.81 -6.55 -8.02
C GLN A 33 14.64 -5.63 -8.37
N LEU A 34 14.14 -5.70 -9.60
CA LEU A 34 12.96 -4.94 -10.02
C LEU A 34 11.72 -5.37 -9.25
N HIS A 35 11.50 -6.68 -9.09
CA HIS A 35 10.38 -7.20 -8.30
C HIS A 35 10.47 -6.78 -6.82
N ALA A 36 11.65 -6.93 -6.21
CA ALA A 36 11.87 -6.46 -4.84
C ALA A 36 11.66 -4.95 -4.69
N LEU A 37 12.10 -4.15 -5.67
CA LEU A 37 11.87 -2.71 -5.67
C LEU A 37 10.37 -2.39 -5.81
N PHE A 38 9.66 -3.08 -6.70
CA PHE A 38 8.22 -2.96 -6.85
C PHE A 38 7.49 -3.27 -5.53
N ASP A 39 7.89 -4.33 -4.83
CA ASP A 39 7.32 -4.70 -3.55
C ASP A 39 7.54 -3.63 -2.49
N ILE A 40 8.77 -3.12 -2.38
CA ILE A 40 9.13 -2.06 -1.42
C ILE A 40 8.36 -0.78 -1.70
N LEU A 41 8.30 -0.34 -2.96
CA LEU A 41 7.60 0.90 -3.34
C LEU A 41 6.09 0.78 -3.11
N THR A 42 5.49 -0.37 -3.44
CA THR A 42 4.05 -0.59 -3.24
C THR A 42 3.69 -0.63 -1.76
N HIS A 43 4.54 -1.26 -0.93
CA HIS A 43 4.38 -1.26 0.52
C HIS A 43 4.49 0.14 1.12
N HIS A 44 5.54 0.87 0.75
CA HIS A 44 5.76 2.25 1.22
C HIS A 44 4.59 3.16 0.85
N GLU A 45 4.13 3.10 -0.39
CA GLU A 45 3.00 3.91 -0.85
C GLU A 45 1.71 3.51 -0.14
N THR A 46 1.43 2.20 0.00
CA THR A 46 0.25 1.71 0.73
C THR A 46 0.21 2.25 2.15
N TYR A 47 1.35 2.20 2.86
CA TYR A 47 1.44 2.73 4.22
C TYR A 47 1.20 4.24 4.26
N ALA A 48 1.81 4.99 3.34
CA ALA A 48 1.63 6.44 3.24
C ALA A 48 0.17 6.82 2.95
N GLU A 49 -0.49 6.10 2.04
CA GLU A 49 -1.90 6.31 1.72
C GLU A 49 -2.81 6.04 2.93
N VAL A 50 -2.62 4.90 3.61
CA VAL A 50 -3.42 4.55 4.80
C VAL A 50 -3.22 5.58 5.92
N GLU A 51 -1.99 6.06 6.11
CA GLU A 51 -1.70 7.13 7.07
C GLU A 51 -2.32 8.47 6.65
N SER A 52 -2.36 8.78 5.36
CA SER A 52 -2.91 10.04 4.87
C SER A 52 -4.41 10.22 5.19
N PHE A 53 -5.18 9.13 5.36
CA PHE A 53 -6.59 9.19 5.79
C PHE A 53 -6.80 9.74 7.21
N LYS A 54 -5.72 10.01 7.97
CA LYS A 54 -5.80 10.81 9.20
C LYS A 54 -6.26 12.25 8.92
N ASP A 55 -5.92 12.80 7.75
CA ASP A 55 -6.34 14.13 7.33
C ASP A 55 -7.64 14.03 6.51
N PRO A 56 -8.74 14.66 6.95
CA PRO A 56 -9.98 14.71 6.18
C PRO A 56 -9.80 15.24 4.75
N ARG A 57 -8.81 16.11 4.51
CA ARG A 57 -8.53 16.69 3.19
C ARG A 57 -8.11 15.64 2.17
N THR A 58 -7.44 14.58 2.60
CA THR A 58 -7.03 13.45 1.75
C THR A 58 -8.22 12.87 0.97
N ILE A 59 -9.41 12.82 1.58
CA ILE A 59 -10.61 12.29 0.93
C ILE A 59 -11.06 13.19 -0.22
N SER A 60 -10.95 14.51 -0.04
CA SER A 60 -11.28 15.49 -1.09
C SER A 60 -10.24 15.55 -2.21
N GLU A 61 -9.00 15.17 -1.91
CA GLU A 61 -7.88 15.09 -2.87
C GLU A 61 -7.73 13.68 -3.50
N TYR A 62 -8.54 12.71 -3.08
CA TYR A 62 -8.57 11.36 -3.61
C TYR A 62 -8.96 11.31 -5.11
N GLY A 63 -9.78 12.27 -5.55
CA GLY A 63 -10.34 12.30 -6.90
C GLY A 63 -11.52 11.36 -7.08
N TYR A 64 -11.93 11.09 -8.33
CA TYR A 64 -13.16 10.36 -8.62
C TYR A 64 -13.26 9.04 -7.84
N PRO A 65 -14.37 8.77 -7.12
CA PRO A 65 -15.67 9.45 -7.20
C PRO A 65 -15.90 10.58 -6.16
N PHE A 66 -14.86 11.00 -5.43
CA PHE A 66 -14.92 12.05 -4.41
C PHE A 66 -14.56 13.43 -4.98
N ALA A 67 -15.36 14.44 -4.62
CA ALA A 67 -15.22 15.78 -5.13
C ALA A 67 -14.31 16.64 -4.25
N LYS A 68 -13.64 17.60 -4.88
CA LYS A 68 -12.93 18.67 -4.18
C LYS A 68 -13.91 19.54 -3.41
N HIS A 69 -13.47 20.05 -2.25
CA HIS A 69 -14.23 21.03 -1.45
C HIS A 69 -14.42 22.38 -2.17
N GLU A 70 -13.63 22.66 -3.22
CA GLU A 70 -13.82 23.85 -4.04
C GLU A 70 -14.75 23.54 -5.24
N PRO A 71 -16.02 23.98 -5.21
CA PRO A 71 -16.85 23.93 -6.39
C PRO A 71 -16.33 24.98 -7.38
N GLN A 72 -15.86 24.52 -8.55
CA GLN A 72 -15.88 25.39 -9.71
C GLN A 72 -17.36 25.67 -10.03
N SER A 73 -17.65 26.96 -10.23
CA SER A 73 -18.95 27.54 -10.58
C SER A 73 -19.82 26.59 -11.42
N ASP A 74 -21.01 26.27 -10.91
CA ASP A 74 -22.17 25.59 -11.56
C ASP A 74 -22.69 24.32 -10.87
N GLY A 75 -22.18 23.96 -9.69
CA GLY A 75 -22.73 22.84 -8.90
C GLY A 75 -22.41 21.45 -9.46
N VAL A 76 -21.54 21.38 -10.45
CA VAL A 76 -20.97 20.14 -10.99
C VAL A 76 -19.77 19.75 -10.11
N PRO A 77 -19.69 18.50 -9.61
CA PRO A 77 -18.57 18.06 -8.80
C PRO A 77 -17.27 18.09 -9.62
N SER A 78 -16.24 18.72 -9.06
CA SER A 78 -14.87 18.72 -9.60
C SER A 78 -14.05 17.65 -8.89
N PHE A 79 -13.31 16.84 -9.65
CA PHE A 79 -12.50 15.74 -9.11
C PHE A 79 -11.02 16.10 -9.19
N ALA A 80 -10.20 15.62 -8.25
CA ALA A 80 -8.75 15.71 -8.37
C ALA A 80 -8.24 14.90 -9.57
N SER A 81 -7.41 15.54 -10.40
CA SER A 81 -6.76 14.92 -11.56
C SER A 81 -5.71 13.90 -11.12
N ASP A 82 -4.91 14.29 -10.13
CA ASP A 82 -3.95 13.43 -9.44
C ASP A 82 -4.53 13.07 -8.07
N SER A 83 -4.56 11.78 -7.76
CA SER A 83 -5.09 11.29 -6.48
C SER A 83 -4.03 11.42 -5.40
N ALA A 84 -4.41 11.89 -4.21
CA ALA A 84 -3.59 11.78 -3.00
C ALA A 84 -3.40 10.34 -2.52
N ALA A 85 -4.20 9.38 -3.02
CA ALA A 85 -4.11 7.96 -2.70
C ALA A 85 -4.26 7.10 -3.98
N PRO A 86 -3.26 7.10 -4.88
CA PRO A 86 -3.36 6.49 -6.20
C PRO A 86 -3.61 4.98 -6.20
N LEU A 87 -3.04 4.20 -5.27
CA LEU A 87 -3.26 2.76 -5.15
C LEU A 87 -4.70 2.47 -4.73
N LEU A 88 -5.18 3.11 -3.65
CA LEU A 88 -6.58 2.98 -3.24
C LEU A 88 -7.53 3.43 -4.33
N ALA A 89 -7.26 4.56 -4.99
CA ALA A 89 -8.09 5.06 -6.09
C ALA A 89 -8.12 4.07 -7.25
N GLY A 90 -6.99 3.43 -7.56
CA GLY A 90 -6.89 2.34 -8.52
C GLY A 90 -7.79 1.16 -8.13
N VAL A 91 -7.70 0.67 -6.89
CA VAL A 91 -8.53 -0.42 -6.36
C VAL A 91 -10.02 -0.07 -6.42
N LEU A 92 -10.41 1.11 -5.93
CA LEU A 92 -11.81 1.54 -5.94
C LEU A 92 -12.36 1.61 -7.37
N ARG A 93 -11.61 2.19 -8.31
CA ARG A 93 -12.05 2.38 -9.70
C ARG A 93 -12.07 1.09 -10.52
N SER A 94 -11.15 0.17 -10.25
CA SER A 94 -11.01 -1.08 -11.01
C SER A 94 -11.87 -2.22 -10.46
N ILE A 95 -12.17 -2.23 -9.16
CA ILE A 95 -12.86 -3.35 -8.50
C ILE A 95 -14.23 -2.93 -8.00
N VAL A 96 -14.33 -1.84 -7.24
CA VAL A 96 -15.57 -1.49 -6.52
C VAL A 96 -16.58 -0.81 -7.45
N LEU A 97 -16.15 0.21 -8.20
CA LEU A 97 -17.05 0.97 -9.07
C LEU A 97 -17.63 0.17 -10.25
N PRO A 98 -16.95 -0.84 -10.82
CA PRO A 98 -17.53 -1.68 -11.86
C PRO A 98 -18.56 -2.70 -11.36
N CYS A 99 -18.63 -2.96 -10.04
CA CYS A 99 -19.54 -3.96 -9.48
C CYS A 99 -21.01 -3.62 -9.78
N PRO A 100 -21.80 -4.58 -10.30
CA PRO A 100 -23.22 -4.38 -10.52
C PRO A 100 -23.93 -4.06 -9.20
N GLY A 101 -24.80 -3.04 -9.21
CA GLY A 101 -25.43 -2.50 -7.99
C GLY A 101 -24.65 -1.35 -7.34
N VAL A 102 -23.32 -1.35 -7.39
CA VAL A 102 -22.48 -0.23 -6.93
C VAL A 102 -22.33 0.81 -8.03
N ARG A 103 -22.12 0.36 -9.27
CA ARG A 103 -22.04 1.23 -10.46
C ARG A 103 -23.30 2.06 -10.70
N ASP A 104 -24.45 1.53 -10.29
CA ASP A 104 -25.75 2.14 -10.52
C ASP A 104 -26.13 3.16 -9.42
N LEU A 105 -25.26 3.34 -8.42
CA LEU A 105 -25.45 4.35 -7.38
C LEU A 105 -25.35 5.77 -7.97
N PRO A 106 -26.22 6.70 -7.54
CA PRO A 106 -26.18 8.07 -8.03
C PRO A 106 -24.87 8.75 -7.64
N ALA A 107 -24.35 9.67 -8.46
CA ALA A 107 -23.10 10.38 -8.18
C ALA A 107 -23.09 11.05 -6.79
N GLU A 108 -24.23 11.61 -6.37
CA GLU A 108 -24.44 12.21 -5.04
C GLU A 108 -24.19 11.25 -3.88
N PHE A 109 -24.41 9.95 -4.08
CA PHE A 109 -24.06 8.96 -3.07
C PHE A 109 -22.56 9.04 -2.72
N TRP A 110 -21.69 9.22 -3.72
CA TRP A 110 -20.25 9.22 -3.53
C TRP A 110 -19.73 10.53 -2.93
N HIS A 111 -19.95 11.65 -3.61
CA HIS A 111 -19.34 12.93 -3.23
C HIS A 111 -20.09 13.69 -2.12
N VAL A 112 -21.33 13.32 -1.80
CA VAL A 112 -22.09 13.94 -0.69
C VAL A 112 -22.19 12.98 0.48
N ARG A 113 -22.74 11.78 0.27
CA ARG A 113 -23.03 10.87 1.39
C ARG A 113 -21.79 10.13 1.87
N PHE A 114 -21.14 9.38 0.98
CA PHE A 114 -20.01 8.52 1.34
C PHE A 114 -18.78 9.35 1.70
N GLN A 115 -18.46 10.39 0.92
CA GLN A 115 -17.44 11.37 1.25
C GLN A 115 -17.68 12.01 2.61
N GLY A 116 -18.89 12.51 2.88
CA GLY A 116 -19.21 13.14 4.16
C GLY A 116 -19.15 12.16 5.34
N ILE A 117 -19.38 10.86 5.14
CA ILE A 117 -19.14 9.83 6.17
C ILE A 117 -17.63 9.70 6.42
N LEU A 118 -16.83 9.51 5.37
CA LEU A 118 -15.38 9.35 5.50
C LEU A 118 -14.72 10.57 6.14
N GLU A 119 -15.11 11.79 5.76
CA GLU A 119 -14.58 13.03 6.32
C GLU A 119 -14.91 13.14 7.80
N LYS A 120 -16.16 12.85 8.20
CA LYS A 120 -16.55 12.82 9.62
C LYS A 120 -15.82 11.74 10.41
N LEU A 121 -15.52 10.58 9.80
CA LEU A 121 -14.75 9.53 10.45
C LEU A 121 -13.29 9.97 10.66
N ALA A 122 -12.71 10.69 9.71
CA ALA A 122 -11.38 11.29 9.82
C ALA A 122 -11.35 12.42 10.88
N GLU A 123 -12.32 13.34 10.84
CA GLU A 123 -12.47 14.45 11.80
C GLU A 123 -12.73 13.95 13.23
N ALA A 124 -13.48 12.86 13.39
CA ALA A 124 -13.75 12.26 14.69
C ALA A 124 -12.52 11.59 15.32
N GLU A 125 -11.33 11.76 14.73
CA GLU A 125 -10.07 11.22 15.24
C GLU A 125 -10.18 9.72 15.58
N LEU A 126 -11.01 8.98 14.82
CA LEU A 126 -11.01 7.52 14.92
C LEU A 126 -9.64 6.95 14.50
N SER A 127 -8.81 7.75 13.81
CA SER A 127 -7.38 7.48 13.58
C SER A 127 -6.46 7.81 14.79
N GLU A 128 -6.90 8.58 15.80
CA GLU A 128 -6.13 8.75 17.06
C GLU A 128 -6.28 7.50 17.95
N SER A 129 -7.37 6.73 17.76
CA SER A 129 -7.46 5.34 18.25
C SER A 129 -6.50 4.36 17.53
N TYR A 130 -5.78 4.83 16.50
CA TYR A 130 -4.72 4.17 15.75
C TYR A 130 -3.31 4.56 16.25
N ASP A 131 -3.16 5.67 17.01
CA ASP A 131 -1.86 6.17 17.52
C ASP A 131 -1.59 5.85 19.02
N LYS A 132 -2.61 5.41 19.78
CA LYS A 132 -2.45 5.12 21.23
C LYS A 132 -1.97 3.67 21.46
N ALA A 133 -0.65 3.44 21.32
CA ALA A 133 0.28 2.44 21.90
C ALA A 133 -0.18 1.11 22.59
N VAL A 134 -1.41 0.63 22.41
CA VAL A 134 -1.85 -0.72 22.78
C VAL A 134 -2.19 -1.43 21.47
N LEU A 135 -1.67 -2.64 21.24
CA LEU A 135 -2.06 -3.52 20.13
C LEU A 135 -3.54 -3.92 20.31
N GLY A 136 -4.43 -2.98 20.05
CA GLY A 136 -5.87 -3.18 20.07
C GLY A 136 -6.35 -3.72 18.72
N ILE A 137 -7.53 -4.33 18.74
CA ILE A 137 -8.26 -4.90 17.58
C ILE A 137 -8.22 -3.98 16.35
N ARG A 138 -8.21 -2.65 16.55
CA ARG A 138 -8.17 -1.65 15.49
C ARG A 138 -6.84 -1.58 14.72
N LYS A 139 -5.70 -1.70 15.40
CA LYS A 139 -4.39 -1.71 14.73
C LYS A 139 -4.23 -3.01 13.92
N THR A 140 -4.64 -4.14 14.48
CA THR A 140 -4.70 -5.42 13.78
C THR A 140 -5.60 -5.35 12.54
N LEU A 141 -6.79 -4.74 12.64
CA LEU A 141 -7.68 -4.58 11.49
C LEU A 141 -7.11 -3.63 10.43
N ALA A 142 -6.49 -2.53 10.83
CA ALA A 142 -5.86 -1.59 9.91
C ALA A 142 -4.68 -2.23 9.17
N THR A 143 -3.82 -2.96 9.87
CA THR A 143 -2.72 -3.73 9.26
C THR A 143 -3.27 -4.79 8.30
N ALA A 144 -4.33 -5.51 8.69
CA ALA A 144 -4.96 -6.50 7.82
C ALA A 144 -5.59 -5.90 6.56
N ALA A 145 -6.33 -4.81 6.70
CA ALA A 145 -6.88 -4.09 5.56
C ALA A 145 -5.78 -3.53 4.65
N SER A 146 -4.67 -3.05 5.23
CA SER A 146 -3.51 -2.54 4.48
C SER A 146 -2.83 -3.66 3.70
N ALA A 147 -2.60 -4.83 4.31
CA ALA A 147 -2.00 -5.97 3.64
C ALA A 147 -2.86 -6.48 2.47
N ILE A 148 -4.19 -6.52 2.65
CA ILE A 148 -5.12 -6.86 1.57
C ILE A 148 -5.06 -5.79 0.47
N HIS A 149 -5.12 -4.52 0.84
CA HIS A 149 -5.05 -3.40 -0.12
C HIS A 149 -3.75 -3.44 -0.94
N GLU A 150 -2.62 -3.68 -0.28
CA GLU A 150 -1.29 -3.82 -0.89
C GLU A 150 -1.24 -4.98 -1.86
N ALA A 151 -1.75 -6.16 -1.47
CA ALA A 151 -1.78 -7.34 -2.32
C ALA A 151 -2.65 -7.16 -3.58
N VAL A 152 -3.82 -6.54 -3.42
CA VAL A 152 -4.71 -6.24 -4.55
C VAL A 152 -4.04 -5.22 -5.48
N SER A 153 -3.41 -4.19 -4.92
CA SER A 153 -2.69 -3.17 -5.70
C SER A 153 -1.52 -3.76 -6.48
N ARG A 154 -0.74 -4.64 -5.85
CA ARG A 154 0.30 -5.42 -6.52
C ARG A 154 -0.27 -6.26 -7.67
N GLY A 155 -1.39 -6.95 -7.44
CA GLY A 155 -2.06 -7.74 -8.46
C GLY A 155 -2.58 -6.91 -9.64
N LEU A 156 -3.09 -5.71 -9.39
CA LEU A 156 -3.55 -4.79 -10.43
C LEU A 156 -2.39 -4.21 -11.27
N LEU A 157 -1.25 -3.92 -10.64
CA LEU A 157 -0.11 -3.28 -11.30
C LEU A 157 0.85 -4.29 -11.96
N GLY A 158 1.15 -5.40 -11.28
CA GLY A 158 2.10 -6.43 -11.71
C GLY A 158 1.46 -7.64 -12.39
N GLY A 159 0.13 -7.79 -12.27
CA GLY A 159 -0.57 -9.02 -12.64
C GLY A 159 -0.42 -10.11 -11.58
N ALA A 160 -1.40 -11.02 -11.51
CA ALA A 160 -1.33 -12.20 -10.66
C ALA A 160 -1.04 -13.44 -11.52
N GLU A 161 0.17 -13.99 -11.41
CA GLU A 161 0.44 -15.32 -11.97
C GLU A 161 -0.25 -16.38 -11.11
N ARG A 162 -1.02 -17.28 -11.73
CA ARG A 162 -1.66 -18.37 -11.02
C ARG A 162 -0.62 -19.44 -10.65
N ARG A 163 -0.29 -19.53 -9.36
CA ARG A 163 0.66 -20.50 -8.82
C ARG A 163 -0.02 -21.86 -8.58
N ARG A 164 -0.15 -22.69 -9.62
CA ARG A 164 -0.75 -24.04 -9.46
C ARG A 164 -0.14 -24.84 -8.29
N GLY A 165 -0.87 -24.99 -7.18
CA GLY A 165 -0.52 -25.93 -6.10
C GLY A 165 -0.63 -25.43 -4.66
N GLY A 166 -1.17 -24.24 -4.39
CA GLY A 166 -1.45 -23.81 -3.01
C GLY A 166 -2.42 -24.77 -2.30
N ASN A 167 -2.08 -25.22 -1.09
CA ASN A 167 -2.98 -25.98 -0.24
C ASN A 167 -2.99 -25.35 1.16
N LEU A 168 -4.09 -24.69 1.51
CA LEU A 168 -4.25 -24.01 2.80
C LEU A 168 -4.32 -24.98 3.99
N HIS A 169 -4.55 -26.26 3.75
CA HIS A 169 -4.62 -27.29 4.79
C HIS A 169 -3.28 -27.98 5.08
N ARG A 170 -2.20 -27.65 4.38
CA ARG A 170 -0.87 -28.16 4.75
C ARG A 170 -0.42 -27.58 6.09
N GLU A 171 0.54 -28.22 6.73
CA GLU A 171 1.17 -27.67 7.93
C GLU A 171 2.10 -26.51 7.55
N TYR A 172 2.01 -25.42 8.32
CA TYR A 172 2.89 -24.25 8.23
C TYR A 172 3.61 -24.04 9.55
N ASP A 173 4.94 -23.93 9.51
CA ASP A 173 5.78 -23.56 10.62
C ASP A 173 5.74 -22.04 10.84
N ARG A 174 4.97 -21.65 11.84
CA ARG A 174 4.77 -20.24 12.22
C ARG A 174 6.00 -19.61 12.88
N SER A 175 7.04 -20.39 13.19
CA SER A 175 8.33 -19.87 13.64
C SER A 175 9.27 -19.55 12.48
N ASN A 176 8.90 -19.93 11.25
CA ASN A 176 9.68 -19.73 10.04
C ASN A 176 9.05 -18.63 9.17
N ALA A 177 9.78 -17.52 8.99
CA ALA A 177 9.32 -16.39 8.19
C ALA A 177 8.99 -16.76 6.74
N GLN A 178 9.74 -17.69 6.13
CA GLN A 178 9.50 -18.11 4.74
C GLN A 178 8.17 -18.86 4.61
N ASP A 179 7.80 -19.63 5.62
CA ASP A 179 6.57 -20.41 5.60
C ASP A 179 5.34 -19.52 5.86
N LEU A 180 5.49 -18.45 6.64
CA LEU A 180 4.48 -17.39 6.79
C LEU A 180 4.23 -16.64 5.47
N VAL A 181 5.30 -16.24 4.76
CA VAL A 181 5.20 -15.62 3.43
C VAL A 181 4.48 -16.55 2.48
N GLN A 182 4.85 -17.83 2.46
CA GLN A 182 4.21 -18.81 1.58
C GLN A 182 2.73 -19.03 1.95
N ALA A 183 2.38 -19.03 3.24
CA ALA A 183 0.98 -19.13 3.69
C ALA A 183 0.14 -17.94 3.20
N TRP A 184 0.68 -16.73 3.31
CA TRP A 184 0.05 -15.52 2.79
C TRP A 184 -0.15 -15.58 1.28
N GLU A 185 0.89 -15.99 0.57
CA GLU A 185 0.89 -16.17 -0.87
C GLU A 185 -0.11 -17.22 -1.37
N ASP A 186 -0.28 -18.33 -0.64
CA ASP A 186 -1.25 -19.38 -0.94
C ASP A 186 -2.68 -18.90 -0.59
N ALA A 187 -2.84 -18.12 0.49
CA ALA A 187 -4.13 -17.53 0.87
C ALA A 187 -4.61 -16.48 -0.15
N LEU A 188 -3.72 -15.63 -0.65
CA LEU A 188 -4.04 -14.67 -1.72
C LEU A 188 -4.46 -15.37 -3.01
N GLU A 189 -3.82 -16.49 -3.36
CA GLU A 189 -4.20 -17.24 -4.56
C GLU A 189 -5.62 -17.80 -4.43
N GLU A 190 -5.94 -18.44 -3.31
CA GLU A 190 -7.29 -18.98 -3.06
C GLU A 190 -8.34 -17.87 -2.87
N LEU A 191 -7.94 -16.67 -2.41
CA LEU A 191 -8.81 -15.50 -2.34
C LEU A 191 -9.18 -14.98 -3.73
N VAL A 192 -8.23 -14.98 -4.67
CA VAL A 192 -8.39 -14.40 -6.02
C VAL A 192 -8.93 -15.42 -7.03
N PHE A 193 -8.47 -16.66 -6.97
CA PHE A 193 -8.75 -17.71 -7.95
C PHE A 193 -9.55 -18.90 -7.40
N GLY A 194 -9.68 -18.99 -6.07
CA GLY A 194 -10.40 -20.05 -5.37
C GLY A 194 -11.74 -19.57 -4.80
N ASP A 195 -12.23 -20.29 -3.80
CA ASP A 195 -13.49 -19.99 -3.09
C ASP A 195 -13.26 -19.52 -1.64
N LEU A 196 -12.04 -19.11 -1.30
CA LEU A 196 -11.67 -18.78 0.08
C LEU A 196 -12.56 -17.70 0.69
N VAL A 197 -13.04 -16.74 -0.11
CA VAL A 197 -14.00 -15.73 0.37
C VAL A 197 -15.29 -16.40 0.88
N GLY A 198 -15.87 -17.31 0.11
CA GLY A 198 -17.09 -18.04 0.48
C GLY A 198 -16.87 -18.96 1.68
N GLU A 199 -15.72 -19.62 1.73
CA GLU A 199 -15.32 -20.48 2.83
C GLU A 199 -15.11 -19.69 4.14
N LEU A 200 -14.48 -18.52 4.08
CA LEU A 200 -14.30 -17.64 5.23
C LEU A 200 -15.64 -17.09 5.74
N PHE A 201 -16.58 -16.73 4.86
CA PHE A 201 -17.93 -16.34 5.28
C PHE A 201 -18.68 -17.49 5.96
N SER A 202 -18.57 -18.70 5.41
CA SER A 202 -19.15 -19.91 6.01
C SER A 202 -18.52 -20.19 7.38
N CYS A 203 -17.19 -20.07 7.48
CA CYS A 203 -16.45 -20.22 8.73
C CYS A 203 -16.85 -19.17 9.77
N ALA A 204 -17.04 -17.91 9.38
CA ALA A 204 -17.49 -16.84 10.29
C ALA A 204 -18.92 -17.08 10.83
N ALA A 205 -19.76 -17.77 10.06
CA ALA A 205 -21.11 -18.12 10.49
C ALA A 205 -21.12 -19.28 11.51
N GLU A 206 -20.15 -20.19 11.42
CA GLU A 206 -20.10 -21.42 12.21
C GLU A 206 -19.14 -21.35 13.40
N LYS A 207 -18.07 -20.56 13.30
CA LYS A 207 -16.94 -20.56 14.24
C LYS A 207 -16.66 -19.17 14.80
N PRO A 208 -16.12 -19.07 16.03
CA PRO A 208 -15.83 -17.79 16.68
C PRO A 208 -14.58 -17.10 16.12
N SER A 209 -13.73 -17.81 15.35
CA SER A 209 -12.53 -17.26 14.74
C SER A 209 -12.33 -17.77 13.30
N LEU A 210 -11.91 -16.86 12.41
CA LEU A 210 -11.53 -17.18 11.04
C LEU A 210 -10.25 -18.03 10.97
N GLU A 211 -9.38 -17.96 11.99
CA GLU A 211 -8.17 -18.78 12.09
C GLU A 211 -8.47 -20.28 12.26
N GLU A 212 -9.71 -20.63 12.60
CA GLU A 212 -10.14 -22.02 12.69
C GLU A 212 -10.52 -22.62 11.33
N HIS A 213 -10.42 -21.84 10.25
CA HIS A 213 -10.67 -22.32 8.90
C HIS A 213 -9.60 -23.33 8.45
N SER A 214 -8.34 -22.90 8.41
CA SER A 214 -7.21 -23.72 7.98
C SER A 214 -5.88 -23.24 8.59
N PRO A 215 -4.88 -24.13 8.74
CA PRO A 215 -3.53 -23.75 9.17
C PRO A 215 -2.91 -22.65 8.31
N GLY A 216 -3.18 -22.64 7.00
CA GLY A 216 -2.73 -21.61 6.08
C GLY A 216 -3.39 -20.25 6.34
N VAL A 217 -4.70 -20.19 6.57
CA VAL A 217 -5.38 -18.94 6.95
C VAL A 217 -4.83 -18.39 8.26
N LYS A 218 -4.55 -19.27 9.21
CA LYS A 218 -3.94 -18.89 10.49
C LYS A 218 -2.52 -18.34 10.33
N ALA A 219 -1.67 -19.03 9.57
CA ALA A 219 -0.31 -18.57 9.29
C ALA A 219 -0.29 -17.29 8.45
N ALA A 220 -1.23 -17.12 7.50
CA ALA A 220 -1.42 -15.90 6.75
C ALA A 220 -1.86 -14.73 7.66
N ALA A 221 -2.74 -14.97 8.63
CA ALA A 221 -3.11 -13.97 9.62
C ALA A 221 -1.91 -13.55 10.48
N ASP A 222 -1.09 -14.51 10.92
CA ASP A 222 0.14 -14.23 11.66
C ASP A 222 1.13 -13.41 10.80
N TYR A 223 1.29 -13.73 9.50
CA TYR A 223 2.11 -12.94 8.57
C TYR A 223 1.65 -11.48 8.49
N VAL A 224 0.34 -11.28 8.30
CA VAL A 224 -0.28 -9.95 8.22
C VAL A 224 -0.07 -9.15 9.51
N ILE A 225 -0.10 -9.78 10.68
CA ILE A 225 0.08 -9.11 11.97
C ILE A 225 1.54 -8.69 12.21
N ILE A 226 2.50 -9.47 11.68
CA ILE A 226 3.94 -9.24 11.85
C ILE A 226 4.47 -8.13 10.93
N GLN A 227 3.77 -7.84 9.83
CA GLN A 227 4.11 -6.77 8.89
C GLN A 227 4.17 -5.37 9.53
#